data_AF-A0A1Y3AWK3-F1
#
_entry.id   AF-A0A1Y3AWK3-F1
#
_cell.length_a   1.000
_cell.length_b   1.000
_cell.length_c   1.000
_cell.angle_alpha   90.00
_cell.angle_beta   90.00
_cell.angle_gamma   90.00
#
_symmetry.space_group_name_H-M   'P 1'
#
loop_
_entity.id
_entity.type
_entity.pdbx_description
1 polymer ?
#
loop_
_entity_poly.entity_id
_entity_poly.type
_entity_poly.pdbx_seq_one_letter_code
_entity_poly.pdbx_strand_id
1 'polypeptide(L)'
;RFIREGCLLKLSKKGFQQRLFFLFSDLLIYASRSTYINFQFKIHGYFSLYNVFVEETESKFGQDYCFTIYVGNKILILAAG
;
A
#
# COMPACT_ATOMS: atom_id res chain seq x y z
N ARG A 1 -8.22 1.94 -15.91
CA ARG A 1 -9.53 1.36 -15.47
C ARG A 1 -9.46 1.02 -13.99
N PHE A 2 -10.45 1.37 -13.19
CA PHE A 2 -10.48 1.00 -11.77
C PHE A 2 -10.67 -0.51 -11.58
N ILE A 3 -10.00 -1.11 -10.59
CA ILE A 3 -10.11 -2.54 -10.25
C ILE A 3 -10.62 -2.72 -8.82
N ARG A 4 -9.96 -2.09 -7.84
CA ARG A 4 -10.25 -2.29 -6.42
C ARG A 4 -9.69 -1.17 -5.57
N GLU A 5 -10.39 -0.81 -4.51
CA GLU A 5 -9.91 -0.06 -3.37
C GLU A 5 -9.87 -0.94 -2.11
N GLY A 6 -9.00 -0.60 -1.16
CA GLY A 6 -8.93 -1.32 0.11
C GLY A 6 -7.94 -0.72 1.09
N CYS A 7 -8.19 -0.95 2.37
CA CYS A 7 -7.26 -0.58 3.43
C CYS A 7 -6.25 -1.70 3.64
N LEU A 8 -4.97 -1.36 3.65
CA LEU A 8 -3.89 -2.26 4.04
C LEU A 8 -2.99 -1.58 5.06
N LEU A 9 -2.29 -2.39 5.84
CA LEU A 9 -1.24 -1.91 6.73
C LEU A 9 0.06 -1.81 5.95
N LYS A 10 0.64 -0.61 5.87
CA LYS A 10 1.96 -0.41 5.26
C LYS A 10 3.02 -0.26 6.34
N LEU A 11 4.09 -1.05 6.25
CA LEU A 11 5.23 -0.90 7.14
C LEU A 11 5.93 0.45 6.92
N SER A 12 6.23 1.10 8.04
CA SER A 12 6.95 2.37 8.12
C SER A 12 8.00 2.30 9.24
N LYS A 13 8.81 3.35 9.38
CA LYS A 13 9.76 3.47 10.50
C LYS A 13 9.09 3.42 11.87
N LYS A 14 7.79 3.72 11.96
CA LYS A 14 7.01 3.70 13.21
C LYS A 14 6.18 2.41 13.36
N GLY A 15 6.50 1.36 12.59
CA GLY A 15 5.68 0.15 12.48
C GLY A 15 4.62 0.25 11.39
N PHE A 16 3.68 -0.70 11.41
CA PHE A 16 2.59 -0.78 10.45
C PHE A 16 1.59 0.37 10.63
N GLN A 17 1.20 1.00 9.53
CA GLN A 17 0.21 2.07 9.52
C GLN A 17 -0.81 1.84 8.42
N GLN A 18 -2.09 2.04 8.75
CA GLN A 18 -3.17 1.90 7.78
C GLN A 18 -3.02 2.94 6.65
N ARG A 19 -3.18 2.47 5.41
CA ARG A 19 -3.23 3.27 4.19
C ARG A 19 -4.34 2.75 3.31
N LEU A 20 -5.00 3.67 2.60
CA LEU A 20 -5.96 3.33 1.57
C LEU A 20 -5.19 3.13 0.26
N PHE A 21 -5.43 1.99 -0.38
CA PHE A 21 -4.86 1.62 -1.67
C PHE A 21 -5.94 1.64 -2.73
N PHE A 22 -5.57 2.09 -3.93
CA PHE A 22 -6.42 2.08 -5.11
C PHE A 22 -5.66 1.42 -6.25
N LEU A 23 -6.13 0.24 -6.65
CA LEU A 23 -5.62 -0.52 -7.77
C LEU A 23 -6.43 -0.18 -9.01
N PHE A 24 -5.73 0.34 -10.01
CA PHE A 24 -6.18 0.48 -11.38
C PHE A 24 -5.48 -0.58 -12.24
N SER A 25 -5.94 -0.74 -13.48
CA SER A 25 -5.37 -1.68 -14.47
C SER A 25 -3.90 -1.50 -14.77
N ASP A 26 -3.38 -0.31 -14.51
CA ASP A 26 -2.08 0.18 -14.96
C ASP A 26 -1.31 0.90 -13.84
N LEU A 27 -1.98 1.17 -12.72
CA LEU A 27 -1.45 2.00 -11.64
C LEU A 27 -1.91 1.51 -10.26
N LEU A 28 -1.03 1.56 -9.27
CA LEU A 28 -1.38 1.43 -7.86
C LEU A 28 -1.07 2.74 -7.14
N ILE A 29 -2.04 3.27 -6.41
CA ILE A 29 -1.94 4.51 -5.61
C ILE A 29 -2.14 4.14 -4.15
N TYR A 30 -1.41 4.78 -3.23
CA TYR A 30 -1.71 4.70 -1.80
C TYR A 30 -1.71 6.07 -1.11
N ALA A 31 -2.65 6.22 -0.18
CA ALA A 31 -2.99 7.48 0.46
C ALA A 31 -3.30 7.29 1.95
N SER A 32 -3.33 8.40 2.70
CA SER A 32 -3.91 8.47 4.04
C SER A 32 -5.06 9.48 4.05
N ARG A 33 -5.97 9.35 5.02
CA ARG A 33 -6.96 10.40 5.28
C ARG A 33 -6.24 11.70 5.64
N SER A 34 -6.69 12.82 5.08
CA SER A 34 -6.19 14.15 5.45
C SER A 34 -6.70 14.52 6.84
N THR A 35 -5.83 15.05 7.68
CA THR A 35 -6.17 15.54 9.03
C THR A 35 -6.69 16.98 9.02
N TYR A 36 -6.39 17.74 7.96
CA TYR A 36 -6.67 19.18 7.90
C TYR A 36 -7.90 19.53 7.06
N ILE A 37 -8.23 18.68 6.08
CA ILE A 37 -9.36 18.93 5.17
C ILE A 37 -10.24 17.68 5.15
N ASN A 38 -11.50 17.86 5.56
CA ASN A 38 -12.47 16.78 5.56
C ASN A 38 -12.69 16.23 4.14
N PHE A 39 -12.92 14.93 4.04
CA PHE A 39 -13.20 14.21 2.78
C PHE A 39 -12.08 14.26 1.74
N GLN A 40 -10.85 14.60 2.14
CA GLN A 40 -9.69 14.53 1.27
C GLN A 40 -8.71 13.46 1.72
N PHE A 41 -8.02 12.88 0.74
CA PHE A 41 -6.94 11.93 0.96
C PHE A 41 -5.62 12.56 0.52
N LYS A 42 -4.59 12.40 1.35
CA LYS A 42 -3.22 12.76 0.99
C LYS A 42 -2.56 11.56 0.31
N ILE A 43 -2.24 11.72 -0.98
CA ILE A 43 -1.47 10.72 -1.74
C ILE A 43 -0.04 10.69 -1.20
N HIS A 44 0.45 9.49 -0.87
CA HIS A 44 1.84 9.26 -0.43
C HIS A 44 2.70 8.68 -1.54
N GLY A 45 2.09 8.00 -2.50
CA GLY A 45 2.78 7.47 -3.65
C GLY A 45 1.84 6.81 -4.64
N TYR A 46 2.33 6.71 -5.86
CA TYR A 46 1.74 5.92 -6.93
C TYR A 46 2.85 5.26 -7.74
N PHE A 47 2.55 4.16 -8.42
CA PHE A 47 3.50 3.48 -9.29
C PHE A 47 2.79 2.65 -10.36
N SER A 48 3.40 2.59 -11.54
CA SER A 48 2.94 1.79 -12.67
C SER A 48 3.05 0.30 -12.36
N LEU A 49 2.10 -0.49 -12.87
CA LEU A 49 2.09 -1.94 -12.70
C LEU A 49 3.05 -2.69 -13.63
N TYR A 50 3.67 -2.02 -14.61
CA TYR A 50 4.46 -2.68 -15.66
C TYR A 50 5.61 -3.56 -15.13
N ASN A 51 6.22 -3.19 -14.00
CA ASN A 51 7.31 -3.93 -13.35
C ASN A 51 7.04 -4.14 -11.86
N VAL A 52 5.82 -4.55 -11.51
CA VAL A 52 5.46 -4.89 -10.14
C VAL A 52 5.65 -6.38 -9.92
N PHE A 53 6.45 -6.74 -8.92
CA PHE A 53 6.56 -8.10 -8.42
C PHE A 53 5.99 -8.17 -7.00
N VAL A 54 5.21 -9.21 -6.71
CA VAL A 54 4.56 -9.40 -5.41
C VAL A 54 4.99 -10.76 -4.86
N GLU A 55 5.43 -10.75 -3.61
CA GLU A 55 5.86 -11.95 -2.89
C GLU A 55 5.11 -12.04 -1.57
N GLU A 56 4.51 -13.19 -1.28
CA GLU A 56 3.99 -13.47 0.05
C GLU A 56 5.15 -13.65 1.03
N THR A 57 5.03 -13.07 2.22
CA THR A 57 6.11 -13.11 3.21
C THR A 57 5.59 -13.59 4.55
N GLU A 58 6.47 -14.20 5.34
CA GLU A 58 6.16 -14.58 6.72
C GLU A 58 5.66 -13.38 7.55
N SER A 59 4.97 -13.69 8.64
CA SER A 59 4.47 -12.68 9.57
C SER A 59 5.60 -11.80 10.08
N LYS A 60 5.35 -10.49 10.14
CA LYS A 60 6.34 -9.48 10.56
C LYS A 60 5.74 -8.56 11.58
N PHE A 61 6.50 -8.26 12.64
CA PHE A 61 6.10 -7.31 13.69
C PHE A 61 4.70 -7.59 14.26
N GLY A 62 4.33 -8.87 14.41
CA GLY A 62 3.03 -9.29 14.94
C GLY A 62 1.85 -9.12 13.97
N GLN A 63 2.10 -8.91 12.67
CA GLN A 63 1.07 -8.91 11.64
C GLN A 63 1.12 -10.19 10.81
N ASP A 64 -0.03 -10.80 10.64
CA ASP A 64 -0.23 -11.94 9.73
C ASP A 64 -0.54 -11.45 8.31
N TYR A 65 -0.60 -12.38 7.35
CA TYR A 65 -0.93 -12.08 5.95
C TYR A 65 -0.05 -10.98 5.34
N CYS A 66 1.25 -11.05 5.63
CA CYS A 66 2.23 -10.10 5.12
C CYS A 66 2.61 -10.43 3.68
N PHE A 67 2.84 -9.39 2.88
CA PHE A 67 3.39 -9.53 1.53
C PHE A 67 4.24 -8.31 1.18
N THR A 68 5.15 -8.48 0.22
CA THR A 68 6.05 -7.44 -0.24
C THR A 68 5.81 -7.13 -1.71
N ILE A 69 5.66 -5.85 -2.03
CA ILE A 69 5.59 -5.34 -3.40
C ILE A 69 6.93 -4.71 -3.76
N TYR A 70 7.56 -5.21 -4.81
CA TYR A 70 8.77 -4.67 -5.41
C TYR A 70 8.41 -3.92 -6.69
N VAL A 71 8.78 -2.64 -6.77
CA VAL A 71 8.44 -1.78 -7.91
C VAL A 71 9.58 -0.84 -8.25
N GLY A 72 10.30 -1.15 -9.32
CA GLY A 72 11.55 -0.47 -9.66
C GLY A 72 12.49 -0.49 -8.44
N ASN A 73 12.81 0.70 -7.92
CA ASN A 73 13.73 0.85 -6.79
C ASN A 73 13.02 0.96 -5.44
N LYS A 74 11.71 0.68 -5.38
CA LYS A 74 10.89 0.79 -4.17
C LYS A 74 10.46 -0.60 -3.69
N ILE A 75 10.47 -0.77 -2.38
CA ILE A 75 9.97 -1.96 -1.70
C ILE A 75 8.90 -1.53 -0.71
N LEU A 76 7.73 -2.16 -0.78
CA LEU A 76 6.61 -1.90 0.12
C LEU A 76 6.27 -3.20 0.83
N ILE A 77 6.49 -3.23 2.14
CA ILE A 77 6.04 -4.34 2.99
C ILE A 77 4.65 -3.98 3.50
N LEU A 78 3.69 -4.84 3.21
CA LEU A 78 2.27 -4.67 3.49
C LEU A 78 1.74 -5.86 4.29
N ALA A 79 0.65 -5.64 5.00
CA ALA A 79 -0.14 -6.69 5.64
C ALA A 79 -1.63 -6.43 5.42
N ALA A 80 -2.38 -7.49 5.22
CA ALA A 80 -3.84 -7.45 5.29
C ALA A 80 -4.28 -7.57 6.76
N GLY A 81 -5.31 -6.81 7.14
CA GLY A 81 -5.95 -6.90 8.45
C GLY A 81 -7.29 -7.60 8.37
#